data_AF-A0A4R6YYK9-F1
#
_entry.id   AF-A0A4R6YYK9-F1
#
_cell.length_a   1.000
_cell.length_b   1.000
_cell.length_c   1.000
_cell.angle_alpha   90.00
_cell.angle_beta   90.00
_cell.angle_gamma   90.00
#
_symmetry.space_group_name_H-M   'P 1'
#
loop_
_entity.id
_entity.type
_entity.pdbx_description
1 polymer ?
#
loop_
_entity_poly.entity_id
_entity_poly.type
_entity_poly.pdbx_seq_one_letter_code
_entity_poly.pdbx_strand_id
1 'polypeptide(L)'
;MSADGRFVAFFSRASNITTVSNPYSAIYVKDRMTGEIVNVTASLGRTNPLPFEPQLDLSPDGRTLVFSWRGDDPAYPGVYRRVLIYSVSLSGNGLTPEVVAVPAMSSAVSWLLAALVGGLALLTLIGRRQSTR
;
A
#
# COMPACT_ATOMS: atom_id res chain seq x y z
N MET A 1 -0.10 2.47 13.16
CA MET A 1 -1.17 1.65 13.77
C MET A 1 -2.50 2.29 13.43
N SER A 2 -3.61 1.55 13.39
CA SER A 2 -4.94 2.16 13.26
C SER A 2 -5.25 3.05 14.46
N ALA A 3 -6.15 4.03 14.32
CA ALA A 3 -6.46 5.00 15.36
C ALA A 3 -7.07 4.37 16.61
N ASP A 4 -7.83 3.29 16.45
CA ASP A 4 -8.37 2.47 17.52
C ASP A 4 -7.34 1.48 18.11
N GLY A 5 -6.16 1.39 17.50
CA GLY A 5 -5.09 0.47 17.86
C GLY A 5 -5.41 -1.00 17.63
N ARG A 6 -6.48 -1.36 16.91
CA ARG A 6 -6.81 -2.76 16.58
C ARG A 6 -5.75 -3.38 15.68
N PHE A 7 -5.35 -2.68 14.63
CA PHE A 7 -4.37 -3.18 13.66
C PHE A 7 -3.01 -2.51 13.85
N VAL A 8 -1.96 -3.34 13.89
CA VAL A 8 -0.57 -2.90 13.97
C VAL A 8 0.20 -3.47 12.80
N ALA A 9 0.63 -2.60 11.89
CA ALA A 9 1.56 -2.94 10.82
C ALA A 9 3.01 -2.74 11.29
N PHE A 10 3.89 -3.69 10.97
CA PHE A 10 5.30 -3.63 11.35
C PHE A 10 6.19 -4.41 10.38
N PHE A 11 7.45 -4.00 10.29
CA PHE A 11 8.50 -4.71 9.57
C PHE A 11 9.29 -5.62 10.53
N SER A 12 9.65 -6.82 10.08
CA SER A 12 10.50 -7.72 10.86
C SER A 12 11.46 -8.53 9.98
N ARG A 13 12.63 -8.84 10.53
CA ARG A 13 13.62 -9.76 9.96
C ARG A 13 13.58 -11.16 10.60
N ALA A 14 12.72 -11.36 11.60
CA ALA A 14 12.59 -12.64 12.28
C ALA A 14 11.82 -13.63 11.40
N SER A 15 12.23 -14.90 11.41
CA SER A 15 11.67 -15.92 10.52
C SER A 15 10.46 -16.66 11.06
N ASN A 16 10.13 -16.45 12.34
CA ASN A 16 9.17 -17.22 13.11
C ASN A 16 7.99 -16.36 13.60
N ILE A 17 7.61 -15.33 12.84
CA ILE A 17 6.50 -14.41 13.21
C ILE A 17 5.12 -15.03 12.96
N THR A 18 5.01 -15.92 11.97
CA THR A 18 3.78 -16.62 11.58
C THR A 18 4.00 -18.13 11.60
N THR A 19 2.92 -18.91 11.57
CA THR A 19 2.98 -20.39 11.50
C THR A 19 3.78 -20.86 10.28
N VAL A 20 3.62 -20.17 9.15
CA VAL A 20 4.47 -20.38 7.98
C VAL A 20 5.76 -19.58 8.18
N SER A 21 6.89 -20.30 8.25
CA SER A 21 8.21 -19.68 8.40
C SER A 21 8.61 -18.90 7.14
N ASN A 22 9.25 -17.74 7.33
CA ASN A 22 9.79 -16.92 6.25
C ASN A 22 11.24 -16.54 6.56
N PRO A 23 12.25 -17.05 5.85
CA PRO A 23 13.64 -16.72 6.13
C PRO A 23 14.05 -15.30 5.69
N TYR A 24 13.14 -14.56 5.05
CA TYR A 24 13.36 -13.21 4.58
C TYR A 24 12.68 -12.18 5.48
N SER A 25 13.16 -10.94 5.48
CA SER A 25 12.40 -9.85 6.08
C SER A 25 11.07 -9.65 5.37
N ALA A 26 10.07 -9.17 6.11
CA ALA A 26 8.71 -9.03 5.61
C ALA A 26 7.96 -7.94 6.40
N ILE A 27 6.84 -7.50 5.84
CA ILE A 27 5.87 -6.64 6.51
C ILE A 27 4.72 -7.51 6.99
N TYR A 28 4.34 -7.29 8.24
CA TYR A 28 3.29 -8.03 8.92
C TYR A 28 2.20 -7.07 9.40
N VAL A 29 0.98 -7.59 9.50
CA VAL A 29 -0.12 -6.93 10.21
C VAL A 29 -0.58 -7.86 11.33
N LYS A 30 -0.71 -7.30 12.53
CA LYS A 30 -1.30 -7.96 13.69
C LYS A 30 -2.69 -7.39 13.96
N ASP A 31 -3.70 -8.26 14.01
CA ASP A 31 -4.99 -7.94 14.62
C ASP A 31 -4.88 -8.20 16.12
N ARG A 32 -4.94 -7.13 16.92
CA ARG A 32 -4.83 -7.21 18.38
C ARG A 32 -6.09 -7.75 19.06
N MET A 33 -7.21 -7.79 18.36
CA MET A 33 -8.46 -8.33 18.87
C MET A 33 -8.49 -9.86 18.77
N THR A 34 -8.06 -10.41 17.63
CA THR A 34 -8.04 -11.87 17.40
C THR A 34 -6.70 -12.53 17.75
N GLY A 35 -5.62 -11.74 17.77
CA GLY A 35 -4.24 -12.23 17.93
C GLY A 35 -3.60 -12.70 16.62
N GLU A 36 -4.34 -12.68 15.50
CA GLU A 36 -3.85 -13.09 14.19
C GLU A 36 -2.68 -12.20 13.73
N ILE A 37 -1.67 -12.81 13.11
CA ILE A 37 -0.57 -12.11 12.44
C ILE A 37 -0.45 -12.66 11.02
N VAL A 38 -0.44 -11.77 10.03
CA VAL A 38 -0.28 -12.16 8.62
C VAL A 38 0.94 -11.51 8.00
N ASN A 39 1.62 -12.27 7.13
CA ASN A 39 2.66 -11.74 6.26
C ASN A 39 2.01 -11.09 5.04
N VAL A 40 2.03 -9.76 5.00
CA VAL A 40 1.44 -8.96 3.92
C VAL A 40 2.26 -9.08 2.63
N THR A 41 3.56 -9.33 2.75
CA THR A 41 4.49 -9.42 1.62
C THR A 41 4.67 -10.84 1.09
N ALA A 42 3.87 -11.81 1.56
CA ALA A 42 4.04 -13.23 1.22
C ALA A 42 3.99 -13.53 -0.29
N SER A 43 3.21 -12.75 -1.04
CA SER A 43 3.08 -12.88 -2.50
C SER A 43 4.17 -12.14 -3.29
N LEU A 44 4.93 -11.24 -2.65
CA LEU A 44 5.88 -10.35 -3.33
C LEU A 44 7.29 -10.95 -3.46
N GLY A 45 7.41 -12.26 -3.28
CA GLY A 45 8.65 -12.99 -3.41
C GLY A 45 9.68 -12.64 -2.34
N ARG A 46 10.95 -12.90 -2.66
CA ARG A 46 12.06 -12.74 -1.72
C ARG A 46 12.43 -11.27 -1.61
N THR A 47 12.67 -10.81 -0.38
CA THR A 47 13.28 -9.49 -0.17
C THR A 47 14.73 -9.50 -0.66
N ASN A 48 15.22 -8.37 -1.14
CA ASN A 48 16.60 -8.26 -1.58
C ASN A 48 17.56 -8.29 -0.37
N PRO A 49 18.75 -8.92 -0.46
CA PRO A 49 19.72 -8.99 0.66
C PRO A 49 20.35 -7.65 1.06
N LEU A 50 20.11 -6.57 0.33
CA LEU A 50 20.64 -5.24 0.69
C LEU A 50 19.86 -4.64 1.87
N PRO A 51 20.51 -3.87 2.77
CA PRO A 51 19.82 -3.16 3.83
C PRO A 51 18.71 -2.29 3.25
N PHE A 52 17.47 -2.61 3.61
CA PHE A 52 16.27 -1.90 3.19
C PHE A 52 15.30 -1.89 4.36
N GLU A 53 14.86 -0.70 4.72
CA GLU A 53 13.80 -0.50 5.71
C GLU A 53 12.60 0.08 4.97
N PRO A 54 11.50 -0.69 4.83
CA PRO A 54 10.34 -0.20 4.12
C PRO A 54 9.67 0.92 4.90
N GLN A 55 9.28 1.98 4.20
CA GLN A 55 8.26 2.89 4.70
C GLN A 55 6.91 2.19 4.66
N LEU A 56 6.12 2.37 5.71
CA LEU A 56 4.78 1.83 5.84
C LEU A 56 3.88 2.87 6.51
N ASP A 57 2.64 2.97 6.05
CA ASP A 57 1.62 3.82 6.63
C ASP A 57 0.27 3.08 6.65
N LEU A 58 -0.35 3.04 7.82
CA LEU A 58 -1.63 2.37 8.03
C LEU A 58 -2.69 3.42 8.26
N SER A 59 -3.74 3.38 7.45
CA SER A 59 -4.85 4.33 7.53
C SER A 59 -5.45 4.36 8.95
N PRO A 60 -5.92 5.53 9.42
CA PRO A 60 -6.51 5.66 10.75
C PRO A 60 -7.69 4.71 10.99
N ASP A 61 -8.49 4.43 9.97
CA ASP A 61 -9.62 3.50 10.03
C ASP A 61 -9.20 2.01 9.97
N GLY A 62 -7.90 1.72 9.81
CA GLY A 62 -7.35 0.38 9.76
C GLY A 62 -7.67 -0.40 8.47
N ARG A 63 -8.22 0.24 7.44
CA ARG A 63 -8.66 -0.43 6.20
C ARG A 63 -7.60 -0.51 5.11
N THR A 64 -6.57 0.31 5.15
CA THR A 64 -5.57 0.38 4.08
C THR A 64 -4.17 0.52 4.64
N LEU A 65 -3.27 -0.37 4.22
CA LEU A 65 -1.85 -0.26 4.49
C LEU A 65 -1.14 0.09 3.18
N VAL A 66 -0.39 1.18 3.14
CA VAL A 66 0.52 1.52 2.04
C VAL A 66 1.94 1.28 2.47
N PHE A 67 2.77 0.73 1.60
CA PHE A 67 4.17 0.47 1.91
C PHE A 67 5.07 0.48 0.68
N SER A 68 6.34 0.79 0.91
CA SER A 68 7.40 0.61 -0.08
C SER A 68 7.97 -0.80 0.03
N TRP A 69 8.26 -1.46 -1.09
CA TRP A 69 8.86 -2.78 -1.08
C TRP A 69 9.95 -2.93 -2.14
N ARG A 70 10.98 -3.69 -1.79
CA ARG A 70 12.12 -4.01 -2.66
C ARG A 70 12.35 -5.51 -2.64
N GLY A 71 11.53 -6.23 -3.39
CA GLY A 71 11.61 -7.67 -3.54
C GLY A 71 11.59 -8.10 -4.99
N ASP A 72 11.77 -9.40 -5.18
CA ASP A 72 11.66 -10.06 -6.47
C ASP A 72 10.19 -10.42 -6.73
N ASP A 73 9.36 -9.38 -6.92
CA ASP A 73 7.92 -9.54 -7.15
C ASP A 73 7.66 -10.34 -8.44
N PRO A 74 7.04 -11.54 -8.34
CA PRO A 74 6.74 -12.37 -9.51
C PRO A 74 5.81 -11.71 -10.53
N ALA A 75 5.00 -10.73 -10.10
CA ALA A 75 4.10 -9.98 -11.00
C ALA A 75 4.86 -8.97 -11.88
N TYR A 76 6.08 -8.57 -11.48
CA TYR A 76 6.91 -7.59 -12.20
C TYR A 76 8.31 -8.14 -12.48
N PRO A 77 8.45 -9.21 -13.29
CA PRO A 77 9.75 -9.77 -13.64
C PRO A 77 10.60 -8.71 -14.36
N GLY A 78 11.85 -8.55 -13.93
CA GLY A 78 12.76 -7.53 -14.49
C GLY A 78 12.80 -6.21 -13.71
N VAL A 79 11.89 -5.99 -12.78
CA VAL A 79 11.89 -4.82 -11.86
C VAL A 79 12.71 -5.11 -10.59
N TYR A 80 13.66 -6.04 -10.70
CA TYR A 80 14.56 -6.42 -9.61
C TYR A 80 15.30 -5.19 -9.07
N ARG A 81 15.41 -5.11 -7.74
CA ARG A 81 16.12 -4.04 -7.00
C ARG A 81 15.49 -2.65 -7.06
N ARG A 82 14.34 -2.44 -7.70
CA ARG A 82 13.60 -1.17 -7.57
C ARG A 82 12.71 -1.18 -6.33
N VAL A 83 12.50 0.01 -5.77
CA VAL A 83 11.50 0.20 -4.73
C VAL A 83 10.18 0.52 -5.43
N LEU A 84 9.18 -0.32 -5.21
CA LEU A 84 7.81 -0.11 -5.66
C LEU A 84 6.93 0.26 -4.47
N ILE A 85 5.83 0.94 -4.73
CA ILE A 85 4.82 1.26 -3.73
C ILE A 85 3.65 0.29 -3.90
N TYR A 86 3.13 -0.23 -2.81
CA TYR A 86 2.00 -1.13 -2.77
C TYR A 86 0.95 -0.59 -1.80
N SER A 87 -0.31 -0.94 -2.07
CA SER A 87 -1.40 -0.81 -1.11
C SER A 87 -2.00 -2.18 -0.81
N VAL A 88 -2.53 -2.31 0.39
CA VAL A 88 -3.22 -3.51 0.87
C VAL A 88 -4.55 -3.13 1.46
N SER A 89 -5.61 -3.77 0.98
CA SER A 89 -6.92 -3.70 1.63
C SER A 89 -6.97 -4.64 2.83
N LEU A 90 -7.32 -4.10 3.98
CA LEU A 90 -7.53 -4.80 5.24
C LEU A 90 -9.03 -4.79 5.57
N SER A 91 -9.83 -5.43 4.73
CA SER A 91 -11.29 -5.51 4.91
C SER A 91 -11.73 -6.91 5.36
N GLY A 92 -12.58 -6.99 6.39
CA GLY A 92 -13.25 -8.23 6.82
C GLY A 92 -13.03 -8.60 8.29
N ASN A 93 -13.57 -9.76 8.70
CA ASN A 93 -13.34 -10.36 10.02
C ASN A 93 -12.02 -11.16 10.13
N GLY A 94 -11.23 -11.20 9.05
CA GLY A 94 -9.92 -11.83 9.00
C GLY A 94 -8.95 -11.01 8.14
N LEU A 95 -7.66 -11.19 8.37
CA LEU A 95 -6.61 -10.49 7.62
C LEU A 95 -6.31 -11.23 6.32
N THR A 96 -7.11 -11.01 5.27
CA THR A 96 -6.79 -11.48 3.91
C THR A 96 -6.25 -10.31 3.08
N PRO A 97 -4.94 -9.99 3.17
CA PRO A 97 -4.39 -8.83 2.50
C PRO A 97 -4.46 -9.01 0.98
N GLU A 98 -5.23 -8.16 0.31
CA GLU A 98 -5.18 -8.01 -1.14
C GLU A 98 -4.09 -6.99 -1.48
N VAL A 99 -2.95 -7.47 -1.97
CA VAL A 99 -1.78 -6.64 -2.28
C VAL A 99 -1.87 -6.15 -3.73
N VAL A 100 -1.83 -4.84 -3.92
CA VAL A 100 -1.86 -4.20 -5.23
C VAL A 100 -0.66 -3.28 -5.38
N ALA A 101 0.13 -3.45 -6.44
CA ALA A 101 1.16 -2.48 -6.77
C ALA A 101 0.50 -1.16 -7.19
N VAL A 102 0.94 -0.06 -6.60
CA VAL A 102 0.57 1.29 -7.03
C VAL A 102 1.46 1.60 -8.22
N PRO A 103 0.96 1.56 -9.47
CA PRO A 103 1.80 1.80 -10.62
C PRO A 103 2.39 3.21 -10.51
N ALA A 104 3.71 3.34 -10.74
CA ALA A 104 4.29 4.63 -11.05
C ALA A 104 3.56 5.13 -12.30
N MET A 105 2.64 6.08 -12.10
CA MET A 105 1.87 6.65 -13.19
C MET A 105 2.87 7.13 -14.25
N SER A 106 2.71 6.69 -15.49
CA SER A 106 3.51 7.27 -16.57
C SER A 106 3.21 8.77 -16.59
N SER A 107 4.19 9.57 -17.02
CA SER A 107 4.02 11.02 -17.18
C SER A 107 2.79 11.37 -18.03
N ALA A 108 2.41 10.52 -18.98
CA ALA A 108 1.21 10.67 -19.80
C ALA A 108 -0.11 10.57 -18.99
N VAL A 109 -0.19 9.67 -18.01
CA VAL A 109 -1.40 9.52 -17.15
C VAL A 109 -1.51 10.66 -16.13
N SER A 110 -0.37 11.18 -15.66
CA SER A 110 -0.33 12.32 -14.73
C SER A 110 -0.91 13.60 -15.34
N TRP A 111 -0.65 13.87 -16.63
CA TRP A 111 -1.22 15.03 -17.34
C TRP A 111 -2.73 14.91 -17.57
N LEU A 112 -3.24 13.71 -17.84
CA LEU A 112 -4.67 13.48 -18.06
C LEU A 112 -5.49 13.72 -16.77
N LEU A 113 -4.96 13.31 -15.62
CA LEU A 113 -5.59 13.59 -14.33
C LEU A 113 -5.49 15.07 -13.95
N ALA A 114 -4.35 15.73 -14.20
CA ALA A 114 -4.21 17.17 -14.00
C ALA A 114 -5.20 17.97 -14.89
N ALA A 115 -5.44 17.52 -16.12
CA ALA A 115 -6.44 18.11 -17.01
C ALA A 115 -7.88 17.86 -16.53
N LEU A 116 -8.18 16.72 -15.91
CA LEU A 116 -9.50 16.44 -15.33
C LEU A 116 -9.77 17.29 -14.08
N VAL A 117 -8.78 17.46 -13.20
CA VAL A 117 -8.91 18.33 -12.00
C VAL A 117 -8.92 19.81 -12.38
N GLY A 118 -8.09 20.24 -13.34
CA GLY A 118 -8.10 21.60 -13.88
C GLY A 118 -9.36 21.94 -14.69
N GLY A 119 -9.90 20.98 -15.43
CA GLY A 119 -11.14 21.12 -16.20
C GLY A 119 -12.38 21.25 -15.31
N LEU A 120 -12.43 20.56 -14.18
CA LEU A 120 -13.54 20.67 -13.21
C LEU A 120 -13.56 22.04 -12.50
N ALA A 121 -12.38 22.65 -12.29
CA ALA A 121 -12.26 24.01 -11.75
C ALA A 121 -12.73 25.09 -12.75
N LEU A 122 -12.54 24.87 -14.05
CA LEU A 122 -12.97 25.83 -15.08
C LEU A 122 -14.50 25.81 -15.30
N LEU A 123 -15.14 24.64 -15.22
CA LEU A 123 -16.58 24.49 -15.40
C LEU A 123 -17.41 25.04 -14.22
N THR A 124 -16.85 25.06 -13.01
CA THR A 124 -17.53 25.65 -11.83
C THR A 124 -17.44 27.19 -11.79
N LEU A 125 -16.45 27.81 -12.45
CA LEU A 125 -16.35 29.27 -12.54
C LEU A 125 -17.27 29.89 -13.62
N ILE A 126 -17.58 29.16 -14.69
CA ILE A 126 -18.42 29.67 -15.79
C ILE A 126 -19.92 29.69 -15.39
N GLY A 127 -20.35 28.80 -14.49
CA GLY A 127 -21.75 28.73 -14.02
C GLY A 127 -22.21 29.85 -13.09
N ARG A 128 -21.31 30.70 -12.55
CA ARG A 128 -21.67 31.79 -11.61
C ARG A 128 -21.83 33.17 -12.26
N ARG A 129 -21.65 33.31 -13.57
CA ARG A 129 -21.68 34.64 -14.24
C ARG A 129 -22.95 34.96 -15.03
N GLN A 130 -24.02 34.17 -14.93
CA GLN A 130 -25.27 34.37 -15.67
C GLN A 130 -26.51 34.58 -14.76
N SER A 131 -26.33 34.97 -13.49
CA SER A 131 -27.44 35.35 -12.62
C SER A 131 -27.13 36.64 -11.87
N THR A 132 -27.16 37.76 -12.60
CA THR A 132 -27.56 39.06 -12.07
C THR A 132 -28.02 39.94 -13.23
N ARG A 133 -29.34 40.20 -13.24
CA ARG A 133 -30.11 41.19 -14.00
C ARG A 133 -30.45 40.87 -15.45
#